data_AF-A0A0F8W6I9-F1
#
_entry.id   AF-A0A0F8W6I9-F1
#
_cell.length_a   1.000
_cell.length_b   1.000
_cell.length_c   1.000
_cell.angle_alpha   90.00
_cell.angle_beta   90.00
_cell.angle_gamma   90.00
#
_symmetry.space_group_name_H-M   'P 1'
#
loop_
_entity.id
_entity.type
_entity.pdbx_description
1 polymer ?
#
loop_
_entity_poly.entity_id
_entity_poly.type
_entity_poly.pdbx_seq_one_letter_code
_entity_poly.pdbx_strand_id
1 'polypeptide(L)'
;MKKYRGVSYTHDNYIQAQIKANGKMMYLGIFKTEELAAQAYDEAAAKHHGTKAKLNFTDRLITVRQEQIYRLCSPEFYNLSYKSAGKLLGICAATVCRELKKIKKVCPALFPLYHRPNNRPMYVSLQNSLYYQPWMDDKIIQKF
;
A
#
# COMPACT_ATOMS: atom_id res chain seq x y z
N MET A 1 -27.81 -0.85 8.58
CA MET A 1 -26.63 -0.12 9.12
C MET A 1 -25.61 0.03 8.00
N LYS A 2 -24.85 1.13 7.94
CA LYS A 2 -23.76 1.31 6.95
C LYS A 2 -22.57 0.43 7.34
N LYS A 3 -22.08 -0.40 6.42
CA LYS A 3 -20.98 -1.36 6.65
C LYS A 3 -19.60 -0.71 6.66
N TYR A 4 -19.41 0.35 5.86
CA TYR A 4 -18.13 1.05 5.70
C TYR A 4 -18.25 2.57 5.86
N ARG A 5 -17.19 3.21 6.39
CA ARG A 5 -17.08 4.67 6.50
C ARG A 5 -16.88 5.31 5.14
N GLY A 6 -17.48 6.47 4.95
CA GLY A 6 -17.40 7.24 3.70
C GLY A 6 -18.25 6.67 2.57
N VAL A 7 -18.86 5.50 2.73
CA VAL A 7 -19.76 4.90 1.75
C VAL A 7 -21.20 5.38 1.98
N SER A 8 -21.85 5.80 0.90
CA SER A 8 -23.26 6.20 0.90
C SER A 8 -23.93 5.77 -0.40
N TYR A 9 -25.25 5.70 -0.39
CA TYR A 9 -26.03 5.39 -1.58
C TYR A 9 -26.75 6.65 -2.05
N THR A 10 -26.81 6.82 -3.35
CA THR A 10 -27.63 7.86 -3.99
C THR A 10 -29.09 7.41 -4.04
N HIS A 11 -30.02 8.28 -4.46
CA HIS A 11 -31.45 7.95 -4.60
C HIS A 11 -31.67 6.74 -5.53
N ASP A 12 -30.86 6.62 -6.58
CA ASP A 12 -30.90 5.52 -7.54
C ASP A 12 -30.08 4.29 -7.09
N ASN A 13 -29.79 4.14 -5.79
CA ASN A 13 -28.97 3.06 -5.22
C ASN A 13 -27.52 2.94 -5.74
N TYR A 14 -26.99 3.97 -6.41
CA TYR A 14 -25.56 4.01 -6.75
C TYR A 14 -24.70 4.14 -5.50
N ILE A 15 -23.64 3.34 -5.42
CA ILE A 15 -22.71 3.36 -4.31
C ILE A 15 -21.69 4.48 -4.57
N GLN A 16 -21.57 5.42 -3.65
CA GLN A 16 -20.63 6.54 -3.75
C GLN A 16 -19.75 6.66 -2.52
N ALA A 17 -18.53 7.14 -2.74
CA ALA A 17 -17.58 7.44 -1.68
C ALA A 17 -17.42 8.95 -1.50
N GLN A 18 -17.43 9.41 -0.24
CA GLN A 18 -17.22 10.80 0.13
C GLN A 18 -16.35 10.90 1.38
N ILE A 19 -15.53 11.95 1.46
CA ILE A 19 -14.68 12.22 2.61
C ILE A 19 -14.90 13.65 3.13
N LYS A 20 -14.86 13.80 4.46
CA LYS A 20 -14.84 15.12 5.09
C LYS A 20 -13.40 15.53 5.39
N ALA A 21 -12.85 16.46 4.63
CA ALA A 21 -11.51 17.01 4.85
C ALA A 21 -11.61 18.52 5.11
N ASN A 22 -10.92 19.01 6.14
CA ASN A 22 -10.88 20.44 6.49
C ASN A 22 -12.27 21.09 6.61
N GLY A 23 -13.25 20.36 7.15
CA GLY A 23 -14.63 20.83 7.31
C GLY A 23 -15.51 20.71 6.07
N LYS A 24 -14.94 20.44 4.89
CA LYS A 24 -15.66 20.33 3.62
C LYS A 24 -15.86 18.86 3.22
N MET A 25 -17.05 18.55 2.68
CA MET A 25 -17.33 17.26 2.06
C MET A 25 -16.77 17.23 0.63
N MET A 26 -15.96 16.23 0.33
CA MET A 26 -15.37 16.00 -0.98
C MET A 26 -15.90 14.67 -1.54
N TYR A 27 -16.39 14.74 -2.76
CA TYR A 27 -16.86 13.57 -3.50
C TYR A 27 -15.68 12.85 -4.15
N LEU A 28 -15.60 11.53 -3.96
CA LEU A 28 -14.50 10.70 -4.46
C LEU A 28 -14.89 9.90 -5.71
N GLY A 29 -16.19 9.64 -5.91
CA GLY A 29 -16.68 8.89 -7.07
C GLY A 29 -17.89 8.01 -6.76
N ILE A 30 -18.47 7.44 -7.81
CA ILE A 30 -19.44 6.34 -7.77
C ILE A 30 -18.71 5.05 -8.15
N PHE A 31 -19.03 3.97 -7.45
CA PHE A 31 -18.39 2.67 -7.57
C PHE A 31 -19.44 1.58 -7.73
N LYS A 32 -19.01 0.43 -8.24
CA LYS A 32 -19.89 -0.74 -8.46
C LYS A 32 -20.15 -1.55 -7.20
N THR A 33 -19.26 -1.46 -6.21
CA THR A 33 -19.30 -2.26 -4.97
C THR A 33 -18.93 -1.40 -3.77
N GLU A 34 -19.46 -1.75 -2.59
CA GLU A 34 -19.17 -1.05 -1.34
C GLU A 34 -17.69 -1.13 -0.96
N GLU A 35 -17.05 -2.26 -1.22
CA GLU A 35 -15.64 -2.49 -0.92
C GLU A 35 -14.74 -1.54 -1.71
N LEU A 36 -14.98 -1.37 -3.01
CA LEU A 36 -14.25 -0.40 -3.83
C LEU A 36 -14.46 1.04 -3.36
N ALA A 37 -15.69 1.41 -3.00
CA ALA A 37 -15.98 2.73 -2.44
C ALA A 37 -15.25 2.96 -1.11
N ALA A 38 -15.23 1.96 -0.24
CA ALA A 38 -14.53 1.99 1.04
C ALA A 38 -13.00 2.08 0.86
N GLN A 39 -12.45 1.42 -0.17
CA GLN A 39 -11.03 1.51 -0.52
C GLN A 39 -10.67 2.91 -1.02
N ALA A 40 -11.49 3.50 -1.89
CA ALA A 40 -11.29 4.87 -2.35
C ALA A 40 -11.34 5.88 -1.19
N TYR A 41 -12.24 5.66 -0.22
CA TYR A 41 -12.27 6.44 1.01
C TYR A 41 -10.98 6.31 1.82
N ASP A 42 -10.47 5.08 1.99
CA ASP A 42 -9.25 4.84 2.76
C ASP A 42 -8.02 5.52 2.14
N GLU A 43 -7.90 5.49 0.81
CA GLU A 43 -6.84 6.22 0.11
C GLU A 43 -6.94 7.73 0.31
N ALA A 44 -8.15 8.28 0.21
CA ALA A 44 -8.38 9.70 0.44
C ALA A 44 -8.11 10.07 1.91
N ALA A 45 -8.53 9.23 2.85
CA ALA A 45 -8.29 9.44 4.28
C ALA A 45 -6.81 9.40 4.61
N ALA A 46 -6.05 8.47 4.04
CA ALA A 46 -4.59 8.42 4.17
C ALA A 46 -3.92 9.68 3.61
N LYS A 47 -4.40 10.21 2.47
CA LYS A 47 -3.89 11.45 1.85
C LYS A 47 -4.20 12.70 2.69
N HIS A 48 -5.43 12.83 3.19
CA HIS A 48 -5.91 14.06 3.85
C HIS A 48 -5.66 14.08 5.37
N HIS A 49 -5.72 12.94 6.05
CA HIS A 49 -5.56 12.84 7.51
C HIS A 49 -4.23 12.24 7.95
N GLY A 50 -3.44 11.70 7.01
CA GLY A 50 -2.11 11.15 7.28
C GLY A 50 -2.15 10.04 8.34
N THR A 51 -1.30 10.14 9.36
CA THR A 51 -1.19 9.13 10.43
C THR A 51 -2.41 9.07 11.36
N LYS A 52 -3.32 10.05 11.30
CA LYS A 52 -4.56 10.07 12.10
C LYS A 52 -5.75 9.52 11.30
N ALA A 53 -5.53 9.05 10.07
CA ALA A 53 -6.58 8.51 9.23
C ALA A 53 -7.19 7.25 9.87
N LYS A 54 -8.51 7.26 10.05
CA LYS A 54 -9.28 6.07 10.43
C LYS A 54 -9.74 5.37 9.18
N LEU A 55 -9.05 4.30 8.81
CA LEU A 55 -9.34 3.49 7.64
C LEU A 55 -10.41 2.43 7.94
N ASN A 56 -11.09 1.95 6.90
CA ASN A 56 -12.00 0.82 6.92
C ASN A 56 -11.26 -0.51 6.87
N PHE A 57 -10.21 -0.58 6.05
CA PHE A 57 -9.35 -1.75 5.90
C PHE A 57 -8.04 -1.49 6.62
N THR A 58 -8.02 -1.78 7.92
CA THR A 58 -6.80 -1.71 8.73
C THR A 58 -5.73 -2.69 8.30
N ASP A 59 -6.04 -3.66 7.43
CA ASP A 59 -5.05 -4.58 6.87
C ASP A 59 -4.26 -3.96 5.70
N ARG A 60 -4.76 -2.85 5.12
CA ARG A 60 -4.03 -2.05 4.12
C ARG A 60 -3.27 -0.90 4.77
N LEU A 61 -2.37 -1.25 5.69
CA LEU A 61 -1.51 -0.30 6.41
C LEU A 61 -0.49 0.41 5.51
N ILE A 62 -0.28 -0.12 4.31
CA ILE A 62 0.70 0.40 3.35
C ILE A 62 0.05 0.67 2.01
N THR A 63 0.47 1.76 1.38
CA THR A 63 0.08 2.09 -0.01
C THR A 63 0.70 1.09 -1.00
N VAL A 64 0.11 0.94 -2.19
CA VAL A 64 0.68 0.12 -3.29
C VAL A 64 2.14 0.46 -3.57
N ARG A 65 2.48 1.75 -3.54
CA ARG A 65 3.85 2.24 -3.71
C ARG A 65 4.79 1.79 -2.59
N GLN A 66 4.31 1.82 -1.34
CA GLN A 66 5.07 1.35 -0.18
C GLN A 66 5.28 -0.16 -0.22
N GLU A 67 4.27 -0.92 -0.64
CA GLU A 67 4.36 -2.35 -0.84
C GLU A 67 5.40 -2.70 -1.93
N GLN A 68 5.39 -2.01 -3.06
CA GLN A 68 6.40 -2.19 -4.11
C GLN A 68 7.81 -1.91 -3.59
N ILE A 69 7.99 -0.81 -2.86
CA ILE A 69 9.27 -0.46 -2.23
C ILE A 69 9.72 -1.56 -1.26
N TYR A 70 8.80 -2.06 -0.43
CA TYR A 70 9.07 -3.15 0.50
C TYR A 70 9.51 -4.42 -0.23
N ARG A 71 8.76 -4.89 -1.22
CA ARG A 71 9.11 -6.08 -2.02
C ARG A 71 10.48 -5.94 -2.68
N LEU A 72 10.78 -4.79 -3.28
CA LEU A 72 12.10 -4.58 -3.92
C LEU A 72 13.26 -4.64 -2.93
N CYS A 73 13.08 -4.09 -1.71
CA CYS A 73 14.17 -3.95 -0.74
C CYS A 73 14.22 -5.07 0.31
N SER A 74 13.17 -5.88 0.43
CA SER A 74 13.08 -6.93 1.43
C SER A 74 13.99 -8.11 1.05
N PRO A 75 14.77 -8.66 2.00
CA PRO A 75 15.56 -9.87 1.79
C PRO A 75 14.73 -11.10 1.40
N GLU A 76 13.43 -11.11 1.74
CA GLU A 76 12.49 -12.19 1.45
C GLU A 76 12.06 -12.23 -0.02
N PHE A 77 12.33 -11.16 -0.76
CA PHE A 77 11.90 -10.97 -2.15
C PHE A 77 13.14 -10.70 -3.03
N TYR A 78 13.35 -9.46 -3.46
CA TYR A 78 14.41 -9.12 -4.43
C TYR A 78 15.71 -8.61 -3.79
N ASN A 79 15.70 -8.25 -2.51
CA ASN A 79 16.87 -7.79 -1.73
C ASN A 79 17.71 -6.70 -2.42
N LEU A 80 17.07 -5.79 -3.16
CA LEU A 80 17.77 -4.74 -3.90
C LEU A 80 18.26 -3.64 -2.96
N SER A 81 19.39 -3.03 -3.32
CA SER A 81 19.83 -1.80 -2.67
C SER A 81 18.81 -0.67 -2.87
N TYR A 82 18.72 0.27 -1.92
CA TYR A 82 17.83 1.43 -2.06
C TYR A 82 18.13 2.28 -3.31
N LYS A 83 19.39 2.28 -3.77
CA LYS A 83 19.80 2.95 -5.02
C LYS A 83 19.19 2.24 -6.24
N SER A 84 19.26 0.91 -6.28
CA SER A 84 18.73 0.09 -7.37
C SER A 84 17.20 0.13 -7.41
N ALA A 85 16.54 -0.03 -6.26
CA ALA A 85 15.09 0.07 -6.13
C ALA A 85 14.58 1.47 -6.53
N GLY A 86 15.29 2.51 -6.10
CA GLY A 86 15.00 3.89 -6.49
C GLY A 86 15.09 4.09 -8.02
N LYS A 87 16.14 3.56 -8.66
CA LYS A 87 16.31 3.62 -10.12
C LYS A 87 15.17 2.92 -10.87
N LEU A 88 14.66 1.79 -10.37
CA LEU A 88 13.54 1.06 -10.98
C LEU A 88 12.21 1.81 -10.85
N LEU A 89 12.00 2.46 -9.71
CA LEU A 89 10.77 3.20 -9.40
C LEU A 89 10.81 4.67 -9.84
N GLY A 90 11.92 5.14 -10.43
CA GLY A 90 12.09 6.54 -10.83
C GLY A 90 12.16 7.52 -9.65
N ILE A 91 12.67 7.09 -8.50
CA ILE A 91 12.73 7.88 -7.25
C ILE A 91 14.12 7.81 -6.62
N CYS A 92 14.49 8.79 -5.80
CA CYS A 92 15.77 8.77 -5.09
C CYS A 92 15.78 7.76 -3.93
N ALA A 93 16.96 7.22 -3.61
CA ALA A 93 17.15 6.27 -2.50
C ALA A 93 16.72 6.83 -1.13
N ALA A 94 16.81 8.14 -0.93
CA ALA A 94 16.31 8.81 0.27
C ALA A 94 14.78 8.69 0.43
N THR A 95 14.05 8.72 -0.69
CA THR A 95 12.59 8.54 -0.70
C THR A 95 12.23 7.09 -0.38
N VAL A 96 12.95 6.13 -0.96
CA VAL A 96 12.82 4.70 -0.62
C VAL A 96 12.97 4.47 0.89
N CYS A 97 14.06 4.98 1.47
CA CYS A 97 14.31 4.87 2.92
C CYS A 97 13.20 5.53 3.76
N ARG A 98 12.69 6.69 3.35
CA ARG A 98 11.60 7.40 4.05
C ARG A 98 10.31 6.58 4.04
N GLU A 99 9.95 5.98 2.90
CA GLU A 99 8.77 5.15 2.79
C GLU A 99 8.88 3.87 3.62
N LEU A 100 10.03 3.18 3.60
CA LEU A 100 10.28 2.01 4.45
C LEU A 100 10.15 2.34 5.95
N LYS A 101 10.64 3.52 6.39
CA LYS A 101 10.45 3.98 7.78
C LYS A 101 8.98 4.19 8.14
N LYS A 102 8.17 4.69 7.20
CA LYS A 102 6.71 4.83 7.41
C LYS A 102 6.07 3.46 7.54
N ILE A 103 6.42 2.51 6.67
CA ILE A 103 5.91 1.13 6.77
C ILE A 103 6.26 0.54 8.14
N LYS A 104 7.51 0.70 8.60
CA LYS A 104 7.94 0.16 9.91
C LYS A 104 7.15 0.75 11.07
N LYS A 105 6.79 2.03 10.98
CA LYS A 105 5.97 2.70 12.01
C LYS A 105 4.52 2.20 12.00
N VAL A 106 3.96 1.94 10.82
CA VAL A 106 2.54 1.61 10.67
C VAL A 106 2.30 0.10 10.82
N CYS A 107 3.21 -0.75 10.37
CA CYS A 107 3.12 -2.20 10.46
C CYS A 107 4.48 -2.83 10.87
N PRO A 108 4.82 -2.82 12.17
CA PRO A 108 6.07 -3.41 12.66
C PRO A 108 6.10 -4.94 12.50
N ALA A 109 4.94 -5.60 12.46
CA ALA A 109 4.80 -7.04 12.28
C ALA A 109 5.07 -7.51 10.83
N LEU A 110 4.96 -6.62 9.84
CA LEU A 110 5.34 -6.90 8.45
C LEU A 110 6.87 -6.99 8.27
N PHE A 111 7.63 -6.83 9.35
CA PHE A 111 9.07 -6.69 9.26
C PHE A 111 9.84 -7.47 10.33
N PRO A 112 10.52 -8.55 9.92
CA PRO A 112 11.83 -8.91 10.42
C PRO A 112 12.91 -7.98 9.81
N LEU A 113 12.71 -6.65 9.85
CA LEU A 113 13.75 -5.72 9.37
C LEU A 113 14.74 -5.40 10.47
N TYR A 114 16.01 -5.49 10.09
CA TYR A 114 17.20 -5.00 10.79
C TYR A 114 17.94 -5.98 11.69
N HIS A 115 17.93 -7.26 11.36
CA HIS A 115 19.09 -8.07 11.72
C HIS A 115 19.80 -8.41 10.42
N ARG A 116 21.07 -8.06 10.30
CA ARG A 116 21.99 -8.85 9.48
C ARG A 116 22.39 -10.03 10.37
N PRO A 117 21.75 -11.21 10.33
CA PRO A 117 22.46 -12.41 10.67
C PRO A 117 22.97 -13.00 9.36
N ASN A 118 24.24 -13.39 9.39
CA ASN A 118 24.85 -14.21 8.36
C ASN A 118 23.89 -15.32 7.91
N ASN A 119 23.75 -15.48 6.58
CA ASN A 119 23.20 -16.64 5.87
C ASN A 119 21.97 -17.33 6.49
N ARG A 120 20.78 -17.07 5.92
CA ARG A 120 19.85 -18.05 5.30
C ARG A 120 18.44 -17.44 5.15
N PRO A 121 17.83 -17.46 3.95
CA PRO A 121 16.42 -17.13 3.80
C PRO A 121 15.53 -18.33 4.20
N MET A 122 14.47 -18.07 4.97
CA MET A 122 13.33 -18.99 5.10
C MET A 122 12.33 -18.69 3.99
N TYR A 123 12.09 -19.69 3.14
CA TYR A 123 11.11 -19.63 2.06
C TYR A 123 9.69 -19.80 2.60
N VAL A 124 8.77 -18.91 2.21
CA VAL A 124 7.33 -19.22 2.17
C VAL A 124 6.78 -18.75 0.82
N SER A 125 6.12 -19.68 0.13
CA SER A 125 5.71 -19.63 -1.28
C SER A 125 4.83 -18.43 -1.66
N LEU A 126 5.23 -17.74 -2.73
CA LEU A 126 4.67 -16.49 -3.26
C LEU A 126 3.36 -16.60 -4.06
N GLN A 127 2.70 -17.75 -4.10
CA GLN A 127 1.60 -17.96 -5.06
C GLN A 127 0.21 -17.45 -4.62
N ASN A 128 0.03 -17.09 -3.34
CA ASN A 128 -1.31 -16.74 -2.80
C ASN A 128 -1.48 -15.28 -2.34
N SER A 129 -0.58 -14.37 -2.72
CA SER A 129 -0.82 -12.94 -2.51
C SER A 129 -1.79 -12.42 -3.57
N LEU A 130 -2.94 -11.89 -3.15
CA LEU A 130 -3.98 -11.26 -4.00
C LEU A 130 -3.48 -10.12 -4.91
N TYR A 131 -2.20 -9.76 -4.84
CA TYR A 131 -1.55 -8.70 -5.62
C TYR A 131 -0.25 -9.16 -6.30
N TYR A 132 -0.07 -10.47 -6.55
CA TYR A 132 0.98 -10.94 -7.46
C TYR A 132 0.78 -10.28 -8.83
N GLN A 133 1.79 -9.55 -9.30
CA GLN A 133 1.78 -8.81 -10.56
C GLN A 133 2.92 -9.36 -11.43
N PRO A 134 2.64 -10.33 -12.32
CA PRO A 134 3.65 -11.06 -13.09
C PRO A 134 4.61 -10.15 -13.90
N TRP A 135 4.11 -9.00 -14.38
CA TRP A 135 4.87 -8.07 -15.22
C TRP A 135 6.05 -7.37 -14.52
N MET A 136 6.11 -7.39 -13.19
CA MET A 136 7.27 -6.84 -12.46
C MET A 136 8.48 -7.77 -12.52
N ASP A 137 8.26 -9.09 -12.56
CA ASP A 137 9.33 -10.08 -12.70
C ASP A 137 10.02 -9.92 -14.06
N ASP A 138 9.26 -9.71 -15.15
CA ASP A 138 9.82 -9.51 -16.49
C ASP A 138 10.77 -8.30 -16.58
N LYS A 139 10.43 -7.18 -15.92
CA LYS A 139 11.28 -5.97 -15.90
C LYS A 139 12.53 -6.10 -15.03
N ILE A 140 12.48 -6.95 -14.01
CA ILE A 140 13.62 -7.22 -13.13
C ILE A 140 14.56 -8.23 -13.80
N ILE A 141 14.01 -9.29 -14.40
CA ILE A 141 14.76 -10.33 -15.12
C ILE A 141 15.50 -9.77 -16.33
N GLN A 142 14.89 -8.86 -17.12
CA GLN A 142 15.55 -8.25 -18.28
C GLN A 142 16.75 -7.33 -17.97
N LYS A 143 17.05 -7.09 -16.69
CA LYS A 143 18.15 -6.21 -16.24
C LYS A 143 19.31 -6.94 -15.58
N PHE A 144 19.26 -8.27 -15.49
CA PHE A 144 20.33 -9.13 -15.00
C PHE A 144 20.87 -10.02 -16.11
#